data_AF-A0A928F706-F1
#
_entry.id   AF-A0A928F706-F1
#
_cell.length_a   1.000
_cell.length_b   1.000
_cell.length_c   1.000
_cell.angle_alpha   90.00
_cell.angle_beta   90.00
_cell.angle_gamma   90.00
#
_symmetry.space_group_name_H-M   'P 1'
#
loop_
_entity.id
_entity.type
_entity.pdbx_description
1 polymer ?
#
loop_
_entity_poly.entity_id
_entity_poly.type
_entity_poly.pdbx_seq_one_letter_code
_entity_poly.pdbx_strand_id
1 'polypeptide(L)'
;MNKTLDKELKAYKRSIQRQLPLLNRRCHTDMKVIFAQINTFAEENPEATMADIQRQFGSSKSAAHSILSAEEISACKKHNVQMLIMGAVAAILLAVLVFFGMVIYEIYNDKNMTTTYGEPEVITPLGPAEPNEGREQ
;
A
#
# COMPACT_ATOMS: atom_id res chain seq x y z
N MET A 1 32.48 36.37 -6.05
CA MET A 1 32.71 35.39 -4.97
C MET A 1 34.19 35.32 -4.64
N ASN A 2 34.56 35.42 -3.36
CA ASN A 2 35.96 35.45 -2.92
C ASN A 2 36.63 34.07 -3.12
N LYS A 3 37.88 34.01 -3.63
CA LYS A 3 38.57 32.74 -3.92
C LYS A 3 38.80 31.86 -2.69
N THR A 4 38.84 32.47 -1.51
CA THR A 4 38.95 31.79 -0.20
C THR A 4 37.64 31.12 0.19
N LEU A 5 36.53 31.84 0.07
CA LEU A 5 35.19 31.34 0.38
C LEU A 5 34.81 30.14 -0.51
N ASP A 6 35.15 30.17 -1.79
CA ASP A 6 34.86 29.06 -2.71
C ASP A 6 35.57 27.75 -2.30
N LYS A 7 36.81 27.85 -1.80
CA LYS A 7 37.55 26.69 -1.27
C LYS A 7 36.90 26.14 -0.01
N GLU A 8 36.48 27.02 0.89
CA GLU A 8 35.80 26.63 2.15
C GLU A 8 34.44 25.99 1.88
N LEU A 9 33.66 26.54 0.94
CA LEU A 9 32.39 25.98 0.49
C LEU A 9 32.56 24.58 -0.08
N LYS A 10 33.61 24.38 -0.88
CA LYS A 10 33.94 23.08 -1.47
C LYS A 10 34.33 22.06 -0.41
N ALA A 11 35.10 22.48 0.60
CA ALA A 11 35.44 21.64 1.75
C ALA A 11 34.20 21.27 2.58
N TYR A 12 33.29 22.22 2.79
CA TYR A 12 32.04 22.02 3.49
C TYR A 12 31.12 21.01 2.78
N LYS A 13 30.91 21.17 1.47
CA LYS A 13 30.14 20.23 0.65
C LYS A 13 30.75 18.82 0.67
N ARG A 14 32.07 18.71 0.59
CA ARG A 14 32.77 17.41 0.72
C ARG A 14 32.60 16.79 2.11
N SER A 15 32.58 17.61 3.17
CA SER A 15 32.37 17.14 4.53
C SER A 15 30.96 16.54 4.69
N ILE A 16 29.93 17.20 4.13
CA ILE A 16 28.56 16.67 4.09
C ILE A 16 28.53 15.33 3.31
N GLN A 17 29.14 15.29 2.12
CA GLN A 17 29.21 14.07 1.30
C GLN A 17 29.83 12.88 2.02
N ARG A 18 30.91 13.09 2.78
CA ARG A 18 31.58 12.00 3.52
C ARG A 18 30.74 11.44 4.67
N GLN A 19 29.82 12.22 5.21
CA GLN A 19 28.96 11.82 6.32
C GLN A 19 27.69 11.13 5.84
N LEU A 20 27.35 11.26 4.56
CA LEU A 20 26.17 10.64 3.96
C LEU A 20 26.54 9.28 3.34
N PRO A 21 25.76 8.22 3.60
CA PRO A 21 25.89 6.96 2.89
C PRO A 21 25.49 7.18 1.42
N LEU A 22 26.49 7.29 0.53
CA LEU A 22 26.33 7.60 -0.91
C LEU A 22 25.51 6.56 -1.70
N LEU A 23 25.01 5.50 -1.06
CA LEU A 23 24.28 4.41 -1.69
C LEU A 23 22.82 4.75 -2.01
N ASN A 24 22.22 5.77 -1.39
CA ASN A 24 20.81 6.09 -1.63
C ASN A 24 20.62 7.23 -2.64
N ARG A 25 19.88 6.95 -3.73
CA ARG A 25 19.49 7.93 -4.77
C ARG A 25 18.74 9.13 -4.18
N ARG A 26 18.00 8.94 -3.08
CA ARG A 26 17.23 10.00 -2.44
C ARG A 26 18.11 10.96 -1.64
N CYS A 27 19.02 10.40 -0.82
CA CYS A 27 20.06 11.16 -0.13
C CYS A 27 20.86 12.04 -1.11
N HIS A 28 21.15 11.52 -2.31
CA HIS A 28 21.83 12.30 -3.35
C HIS A 28 20.98 13.45 -3.91
N THR A 29 19.66 13.26 -4.06
CA THR A 29 18.73 14.32 -4.49
C THR A 29 18.63 15.42 -3.43
N ASP A 30 18.43 15.05 -2.17
CA ASP A 30 18.27 16.02 -1.08
C ASP A 30 19.57 16.82 -0.84
N MET A 31 20.72 16.16 -0.95
CA MET A 31 22.02 16.81 -0.94
C MET A 31 22.18 17.82 -2.08
N LYS A 32 21.72 17.49 -3.30
CA LYS A 32 21.76 18.43 -4.44
C LYS A 32 20.91 19.66 -4.18
N VAL A 33 19.73 19.51 -3.57
CA VAL A 33 18.85 20.64 -3.23
C VAL A 33 19.55 21.57 -2.23
N ILE A 34 20.13 21.00 -1.16
CA ILE A 34 20.86 21.80 -0.17
C ILE A 34 22.06 22.51 -0.81
N PHE A 35 22.80 21.84 -1.69
CA PHE A 35 23.94 22.48 -2.38
C PHE A 35 23.52 23.58 -3.35
N ALA A 36 22.35 23.46 -3.98
CA ALA A 36 21.77 24.51 -4.80
C ALA A 36 21.40 25.72 -3.94
N GLN A 37 20.70 25.50 -2.81
CA GLN A 37 20.35 26.58 -1.88
C GLN A 37 21.57 27.31 -1.32
N ILE A 38 22.62 26.58 -0.97
CA ILE A 38 23.88 27.17 -0.51
C ILE A 38 24.52 28.04 -1.61
N ASN A 39 24.49 27.59 -2.86
CA ASN A 39 25.00 28.37 -3.99
C ASN A 39 24.18 29.62 -4.22
N THR A 40 22.85 29.51 -4.26
CA THR A 40 21.94 30.65 -4.41
C THR A 40 22.17 31.67 -3.31
N PHE A 41 22.29 31.23 -2.05
CA PHE A 41 22.59 32.11 -0.93
C PHE A 41 23.94 32.84 -1.09
N ALA A 42 24.99 32.12 -1.52
CA ALA A 42 26.31 32.70 -1.75
C ALA A 42 26.36 33.66 -2.96
N GLU A 43 25.49 33.46 -3.95
CA GLU A 43 25.32 34.35 -5.10
C GLU A 43 24.54 35.62 -4.71
N GLU A 44 23.49 35.48 -3.91
CA GLU A 44 22.69 36.61 -3.39
C GLU A 44 23.46 37.44 -2.36
N ASN A 45 24.39 36.83 -1.62
CA ASN A 45 25.16 37.48 -0.55
C ASN A 45 26.67 37.36 -0.82
N PRO A 46 27.22 38.17 -1.75
CA PRO A 46 28.61 38.07 -2.18
C PRO A 46 29.66 38.42 -1.10
N GLU A 47 29.23 39.11 -0.04
CA GLU A 47 30.06 39.43 1.14
C GLU A 47 29.90 38.42 2.29
N ALA A 48 29.04 37.40 2.14
CA ALA A 48 28.81 36.41 3.19
C ALA A 48 30.09 35.63 3.50
N THR A 49 30.34 35.43 4.78
CA THR A 49 31.44 34.60 5.26
C THR A 49 31.00 33.15 5.43
N MET A 50 31.96 32.24 5.58
CA MET A 50 31.65 30.84 5.87
C MET A 50 30.90 30.68 7.21
N ALA A 51 31.10 31.60 8.16
CA ALA A 51 30.36 31.62 9.41
C ALA A 51 28.86 31.91 9.17
N ASP A 52 28.53 32.80 8.22
CA ASP A 52 27.14 33.11 7.87
C ASP A 52 26.46 31.93 7.18
N ILE A 53 27.19 31.23 6.31
CA ILE A 53 26.71 30.00 5.67
C ILE A 53 26.46 28.91 6.72
N GLN A 54 27.36 28.72 7.68
CA GLN A 54 27.15 27.76 8.78
C GLN A 54 26.03 28.18 9.73
N ARG A 55 25.80 29.48 9.91
CA ARG A 55 24.69 29.98 10.72
C ARG A 55 23.33 29.69 10.07
N GLN A 56 23.26 29.76 8.74
CA GLN A 56 22.02 29.56 8.00
C GLN A 56 21.74 28.08 7.69
N PHE A 57 22.76 27.31 7.31
CA PHE A 57 22.62 25.91 6.90
C PHE A 57 23.10 24.90 7.95
N GLY A 58 23.60 25.39 9.09
CA GLY A 58 24.15 24.57 10.16
C GLY A 58 25.58 24.12 9.92
N SER A 59 26.09 23.27 10.80
CA SER A 59 27.36 22.56 10.58
C SER A 59 27.17 21.46 9.54
N SER A 60 28.27 21.00 8.93
CA SER A 60 28.23 19.90 7.94
C SER A 60 27.59 18.64 8.54
N LYS A 61 27.86 18.37 9.82
CA LYS A 61 27.25 17.28 10.59
C LYS A 61 25.75 17.46 10.78
N SER A 62 25.30 18.68 11.08
CA SER A 62 23.87 18.99 11.24
C SER A 62 23.13 18.86 9.90
N ALA A 63 23.73 19.35 8.81
CA ALA A 63 23.16 19.24 7.47
C ALA A 63 23.06 17.77 7.02
N ALA A 64 24.10 16.96 7.25
CA ALA A 64 24.08 15.53 6.95
C ALA A 64 23.03 14.77 7.78
N HIS A 65 22.94 15.06 9.08
CA HIS A 65 21.95 14.45 9.96
C HIS A 65 20.51 14.81 9.57
N SER A 66 20.27 16.05 9.13
CA SER A 66 18.95 16.48 8.65
C SER A 66 18.50 15.64 7.44
N ILE A 67 19.39 15.42 6.47
CA ILE A 67 19.12 14.58 5.28
C ILE A 67 18.81 13.13 5.70
N LEU A 68 19.61 12.56 6.60
CA LEU A 68 19.41 11.20 7.11
C LEU A 68 18.07 11.06 7.85
N SER A 69 17.74 12.01 8.73
CA SER A 69 16.48 11.99 9.48
C SER A 69 15.25 12.15 8.57
N ALA A 70 15.35 12.96 7.51
CA ALA A 70 14.29 13.08 6.50
C ALA A 70 14.11 11.76 5.73
N GLU A 71 15.20 11.04 5.46
CA GLU A 71 15.16 9.72 4.83
C GLU A 71 14.43 8.70 5.73
N GLU A 72 14.78 8.63 7.02
CA GLU A 72 14.15 7.74 8.01
C GLU A 72 12.63 7.99 8.12
N ILE A 73 12.23 9.27 8.21
CA ILE A 73 10.80 9.66 8.24
C ILE A 73 10.10 9.21 6.95
N SER A 74 10.75 9.38 5.81
CA SER A 74 10.18 9.00 4.52
C SER A 74 10.06 7.48 4.34
N ALA A 75 11.01 6.72 4.87
CA ALA A 75 10.98 5.26 4.89
C ALA A 75 9.84 4.74 5.77
N CYS A 76 9.66 5.34 6.96
CA CYS A 76 8.56 5.03 7.87
C CYS A 76 7.18 5.28 7.22
N LYS A 77 7.02 6.42 6.53
CA LYS A 77 5.78 6.73 5.80
C LYS A 77 5.47 5.73 4.69
N LYS A 78 6.49 5.29 3.94
CA LYS A 78 6.32 4.32 2.85
C LYS A 78 5.84 2.96 3.37
N HIS A 79 6.37 2.51 4.51
CA HIS A 79 5.96 1.27 5.16
C HIS A 79 4.49 1.31 5.59
N ASN A 80 4.02 2.42 6.16
CA ASN A 80 2.62 2.57 6.57
C ASN A 80 1.65 2.54 5.38
N VAL A 81 2.02 3.19 4.25
CA VAL A 81 1.21 3.15 3.02
C VAL A 81 1.15 1.74 2.43
N GLN A 82 2.27 1.02 2.46
CA GLN A 82 2.33 -0.33 1.92
C GLN A 82 1.48 -1.32 2.73
N MET A 83 1.47 -1.20 4.07
CA MET A 83 0.55 -1.98 4.92
C MET A 83 -0.92 -1.65 4.64
N LEU A 84 -1.26 -0.37 4.46
CA LEU A 84 -2.63 0.03 4.13
C LEU A 84 -3.09 -0.55 2.78
N ILE A 85 -2.22 -0.53 1.76
CA ILE A 85 -2.53 -1.11 0.45
C ILE A 85 -2.70 -2.63 0.56
N MET A 86 -1.81 -3.32 1.28
CA MET A 86 -1.89 -4.77 1.46
C MET A 86 -3.16 -5.19 2.21
N GLY A 87 -3.56 -4.41 3.23
CA GLY A 87 -4.83 -4.60 3.93
C GLY A 87 -6.04 -4.37 3.02
N ALA A 88 -6.02 -3.33 2.19
CA ALA A 88 -7.10 -3.06 1.23
C ALA A 88 -7.24 -4.17 0.19
N VAL A 89 -6.13 -4.68 -0.35
CA VAL A 89 -6.13 -5.80 -1.31
C VAL A 89 -6.69 -7.07 -0.65
N ALA A 90 -6.30 -7.37 0.59
CA ALA A 90 -6.82 -8.52 1.33
C ALA A 90 -8.34 -8.40 1.59
N ALA A 91 -8.83 -7.20 1.94
CA ALA A 91 -10.25 -6.96 2.15
C ALA A 91 -11.06 -7.13 0.85
N ILE A 92 -10.55 -6.65 -0.28
CA ILE A 92 -11.19 -6.82 -1.59
C ILE A 92 -11.24 -8.31 -1.97
N LEU A 93 -10.15 -9.05 -1.77
CA LEU A 93 -10.10 -10.50 -2.03
C LEU A 93 -11.13 -11.27 -1.19
N LEU A 94 -11.25 -10.94 0.10
CA LEU A 94 -12.26 -11.55 0.98
C LEU A 94 -13.68 -11.21 0.52
N ALA A 95 -13.93 -9.96 0.13
CA ALA A 95 -15.25 -9.56 -0.37
C ALA A 95 -15.64 -10.34 -1.63
N VAL A 96 -14.70 -10.54 -2.56
CA VAL A 96 -14.93 -11.35 -3.77
C VAL A 96 -15.25 -12.81 -3.43
N LEU A 97 -14.48 -13.43 -2.52
CA LEU A 97 -14.73 -14.81 -2.10
C LEU A 97 -16.09 -14.98 -1.44
N VAL A 98 -16.47 -14.05 -0.56
CA VAL A 98 -17.79 -14.07 0.10
C VAL A 98 -18.91 -13.89 -0.92
N PHE A 99 -18.73 -12.98 -1.88
CA PHE A 99 -19.72 -12.76 -2.94
C PHE A 99 -19.91 -14.02 -3.82
N PHE A 100 -18.81 -14.62 -4.29
CA PHE A 100 -18.89 -15.88 -5.04
C PHE A 100 -19.48 -17.02 -4.21
N GLY A 101 -19.13 -17.11 -2.92
CA GLY A 101 -19.70 -18.07 -1.99
C GLY A 101 -21.22 -17.92 -1.84
N MET A 102 -21.72 -16.69 -1.73
CA MET A 102 -23.16 -16.41 -1.69
C MET A 102 -23.86 -16.85 -2.98
N VAL A 103 -23.32 -16.51 -4.15
CA VAL A 103 -23.92 -16.89 -5.44
C VAL A 103 -23.98 -18.42 -5.59
N ILE A 104 -22.91 -19.12 -5.23
CA ILE A 104 -22.88 -20.59 -5.28
C ILE A 104 -23.87 -21.20 -4.27
N TYR A 105 -23.95 -20.62 -3.06
CA TYR A 105 -24.89 -21.07 -2.03
C TYR A 105 -26.35 -20.92 -2.47
N GLU A 106 -26.70 -19.82 -3.13
CA GLU A 106 -28.04 -19.59 -3.67
C GLU A 106 -28.40 -20.62 -4.75
N ILE A 107 -27.48 -20.89 -5.69
CA ILE A 107 -27.66 -21.93 -6.72
C ILE A 107 -27.79 -23.33 -6.11
N TYR A 108 -27.02 -23.63 -5.06
CA TYR A 108 -27.08 -24.92 -4.38
C TYR A 108 -28.43 -25.12 -3.68
N ASN A 109 -28.93 -24.10 -2.98
CA ASN A 109 -30.23 -24.14 -2.32
C ASN A 109 -31.38 -24.29 -3.33
N ASP A 110 -31.33 -23.58 -4.46
CA ASP A 110 -32.34 -23.67 -5.53
C ASP A 110 -32.45 -25.09 -6.11
N LYS A 111 -31.31 -25.76 -6.32
CA LYS A 111 -31.27 -27.16 -6.81
C LYS A 111 -31.76 -28.20 -5.81
N ASN A 112 -31.66 -27.92 -4.51
CA ASN A 112 -32.10 -28.86 -3.47
C ASN A 112 -33.59 -28.71 -3.11
N MET A 113 -34.23 -27.59 -3.45
CA MET A 113 -35.68 -27.42 -3.30
C MET A 113 -36.47 -28.18 -4.37
N THR A 114 -35.92 -28.37 -5.57
CA THR A 114 -36.60 -29.06 -6.68
C THR A 114 -36.60 -30.59 -6.56
N THR A 115 -35.73 -31.18 -5.73
CA THR A 115 -35.62 -32.64 -5.57
C THR A 115 -36.45 -33.23 -4.41
N THR A 116 -37.13 -32.41 -3.61
CA THR A 116 -37.91 -32.87 -2.44
C THR A 116 -39.42 -32.97 -2.69
N TYR A 117 -39.90 -32.57 -3.87
CA TYR A 117 -41.29 -32.77 -4.31
C TYR A 117 -41.35 -33.72 -5.51
N GLY A 118 -40.81 -34.93 -5.35
CA GLY A 118 -41.27 -36.05 -6.16
C GLY A 118 -42.63 -36.49 -5.61
N GLU A 119 -43.71 -36.25 -6.35
CA GLU A 119 -45.02 -36.81 -6.04
C GLU A 119 -44.89 -38.33 -5.80
N PRO A 120 -45.35 -38.88 -4.67
CA PRO A 120 -45.62 -40.31 -4.61
C PRO A 120 -46.82 -40.55 -5.53
N GLU A 121 -46.58 -41.19 -6.68
CA GLU A 121 -47.64 -41.68 -7.54
C GLU A 121 -48.50 -42.65 -6.70
N VAL A 122 -49.67 -42.17 -6.28
CA VAL A 122 -50.61 -42.92 -5.45
C VAL A 122 -51.21 -44.02 -6.32
N ILE A 123 -50.60 -45.21 -6.28
CA ILE A 123 -51.21 -46.42 -6.82
C ILE A 123 -52.46 -46.68 -5.98
N THR A 124 -53.63 -46.35 -6.52
CA THR A 124 -54.91 -46.66 -5.88
C THR A 124 -55.18 -48.14 -6.10
N PRO A 125 -55.23 -49.00 -5.05
CA PRO A 125 -55.63 -50.38 -5.24
C PRO A 125 -57.13 -50.39 -5.62
N LEU A 126 -57.41 -50.88 -6.82
CA LEU A 126 -58.77 -51.21 -7.26
C LEU A 126 -59.36 -52.20 -6.23
N GLY A 127 -60.39 -51.76 -5.49
CA GLY A 127 -61.07 -52.56 -4.48
C GLY A 127 -61.67 -53.86 -5.05
N PRO A 128 -61.99 -54.83 -4.18
CA PRO A 128 -62.30 -56.19 -4.60
C PRO A 128 -63.59 -56.23 -5.44
N ALA A 129 -63.54 -57.01 -6.53
CA ALA A 129 -64.70 -57.32 -7.35
C ALA A 129 -65.77 -58.01 -6.49
N GLU A 130 -66.98 -57.43 -6.45
CA GLU A 130 -68.14 -58.10 -5.86
C GLU A 130 -68.42 -59.42 -6.61
N PRO A 131 -68.58 -60.56 -5.92
CA PRO A 131 -69.03 -61.79 -6.53
C PRO A 131 -70.54 -61.68 -6.75
N ASN A 132 -70.97 -61.69 -8.02
CA ASN A 132 -72.38 -61.91 -8.35
C ASN A 132 -72.67 -63.41 -8.12
N GLU A 133 -73.08 -63.74 -6.90
CA GLU A 133 -73.69 -65.03 -6.58
C GLU A 133 -75.00 -65.16 -7.36
N GLY A 134 -75.14 -66.26 -8.08
CA GLY A 134 -76.33 -66.58 -8.85
C GLY A 134 -77.57 -66.70 -7.96
N ARG A 135 -78.72 -66.30 -8.51
CA ARG A 135 -80.00 -66.89 -8.15
C ARG A 135 -80.56 -67.64 -9.34
N GLU A 136 -80.61 -68.94 -9.16
CA GLU A 136 -81.59 -69.82 -9.78
C GLU A 136 -83.02 -69.37 -9.36
N GLN A 137 -83.91 -69.28 -10.35
CA GLN A 137 -85.31 -69.73 -10.42
C GLN A 137 -86.12 -68.87 -11.39
#